data_AF-A0A0F3L6H7-F1
#
_entry.id   AF-A0A0F3L6H7-F1
#
_cell.length_a   1.000
_cell.length_b   1.000
_cell.length_c   1.000
_cell.angle_alpha   90.00
_cell.angle_beta   90.00
_cell.angle_gamma   90.00
#
_symmetry.space_group_name_H-M   'P 1'
#
loop_
_entity.id
_entity.type
_entity.pdbx_description
1 polymer ?
#
loop_
_entity_poly.entity_id
_entity_poly.type
_entity_poly.pdbx_seq_one_letter_code
_entity_poly.pdbx_strand_id
1 'polypeptide(L)'
;MLSGVHAFIQPFAVVLELLGAGIIVGSVVLATLAFLLRGGRDRAWREAYANYRANLGRGILLGLELLVGADIISTITAPLTVETVGLLGLVILIRTFLSFSLETEIEGCWPWRRAELLDDRKTDQR
;
A
#
# COMPACT_ATOMS: atom_id res chain seq x y z
N MET A 1 -10.25 22.90 24.84
CA MET A 1 -9.62 23.26 23.55
C MET A 1 -9.13 22.05 22.74
N LEU A 2 -8.73 20.93 23.36
CA LEU A 2 -8.35 19.69 22.65
C LEU A 2 -9.54 18.91 22.03
N SER A 3 -10.77 19.14 22.48
CA SER A 3 -11.98 18.42 22.03
C SER A 3 -12.36 18.69 20.57
N GLY A 4 -12.04 19.87 20.03
CA GLY A 4 -12.34 20.23 18.64
C GLY A 4 -11.40 19.56 17.62
N VAL A 5 -10.18 19.24 18.05
CA VAL A 5 -9.15 18.64 17.17
C VAL A 5 -9.48 17.17 16.87
N HIS A 6 -9.93 16.41 17.87
CA HIS A 6 -10.32 15.00 17.67
C HIS A 6 -11.53 14.85 16.74
N ALA A 7 -12.54 15.72 16.87
CA ALA A 7 -13.72 15.70 16.01
C ALA A 7 -13.38 16.04 14.54
N PHE A 8 -12.36 16.86 14.32
CA PHE A 8 -11.98 17.30 12.97
C PHE A 8 -11.07 16.31 12.25
N ILE A 9 -10.21 15.57 12.96
CA ILE A 9 -9.18 14.71 12.34
C ILE A 9 -9.69 13.29 12.01
N GLN A 10 -10.55 12.70 12.85
CA GLN A 10 -11.13 11.37 12.62
C GLN A 10 -11.77 11.18 11.23
N PRO A 11 -12.58 12.13 10.70
CA PRO A 11 -13.16 11.95 9.37
C PRO A 11 -12.10 11.91 8.26
N PHE A 12 -10.95 12.58 8.41
CA PHE A 12 -9.89 12.52 7.41
C PHE A 12 -9.24 11.13 7.34
N ALA A 13 -8.99 10.49 8.49
CA ALA A 13 -8.45 9.13 8.52
C ALA A 13 -9.37 8.15 7.77
N VAL A 14 -10.67 8.20 8.07
CA VAL A 14 -11.68 7.35 7.44
C VAL A 14 -11.82 7.66 5.94
N VAL A 15 -11.79 8.93 5.55
CA VAL A 15 -11.84 9.31 4.13
C VAL A 15 -10.62 8.79 3.38
N LEU A 16 -9.42 8.91 3.95
CA LEU A 16 -8.20 8.38 3.33
C LEU A 16 -8.22 6.85 3.24
N GLU A 17 -8.72 6.17 4.28
CA GLU A 17 -8.88 4.72 4.29
C GLU A 17 -9.84 4.27 3.18
N LEU A 18 -11.02 4.90 3.08
CA LEU A 18 -12.01 4.60 2.05
C LEU A 18 -11.50 4.91 0.64
N LEU A 19 -10.77 6.02 0.47
CA LEU A 19 -10.16 6.38 -0.82
C LEU A 19 -9.06 5.38 -1.21
N GLY A 20 -8.17 5.04 -0.29
CA GLY A 20 -7.10 4.07 -0.53
C GLY A 20 -7.65 2.69 -0.87
N ALA A 21 -8.57 2.17 -0.05
CA ALA A 21 -9.24 0.90 -0.32
C ALA A 21 -10.05 0.94 -1.63
N GLY A 22 -10.75 2.04 -1.89
CA GLY A 22 -11.51 2.25 -3.11
C GLY A 22 -10.63 2.27 -4.37
N ILE A 23 -9.45 2.88 -4.30
CA ILE A 23 -8.48 2.88 -5.42
C ILE A 23 -7.90 1.49 -5.65
N ILE A 24 -7.58 0.73 -4.60
CA ILE A 24 -7.11 -0.66 -4.74
C ILE A 24 -8.18 -1.48 -5.45
N VAL A 25 -9.40 -1.51 -4.91
CA VAL A 25 -10.51 -2.31 -5.47
C VAL A 25 -10.85 -1.83 -6.88
N GLY A 26 -10.97 -0.51 -7.08
CA GLY A 26 -11.30 0.09 -8.36
C GLY A 26 -10.25 -0.21 -9.43
N SER A 27 -8.97 -0.11 -9.11
CA SER A 27 -7.89 -0.42 -10.04
C SER A 27 -7.86 -1.91 -10.42
N VAL A 28 -8.13 -2.81 -9.48
CA VAL A 28 -8.28 -4.25 -9.76
C VAL A 28 -9.42 -4.48 -10.74
N VAL A 29 -10.62 -3.97 -10.42
CA VAL A 29 -11.82 -4.16 -11.25
C VAL A 29 -11.60 -3.60 -12.66
N LEU A 30 -11.10 -2.36 -12.77
CA LEU A 30 -10.86 -1.70 -14.05
C LEU A 30 -9.78 -2.42 -14.87
N ALA A 31 -8.69 -2.84 -14.24
CA ALA A 31 -7.63 -3.58 -14.92
C ALA A 31 -8.15 -4.94 -15.42
N THR A 32 -8.92 -5.67 -14.61
CA THR A 32 -9.48 -6.98 -14.99
C THR A 32 -10.48 -6.84 -16.13
N LEU A 33 -11.39 -5.87 -16.06
CA LEU A 33 -12.32 -5.55 -17.16
C LEU A 33 -11.57 -5.22 -18.45
N ALA A 34 -10.58 -4.33 -18.38
CA ALA A 34 -9.79 -3.94 -19.54
C ALA A 34 -9.02 -5.14 -20.14
N PHE A 35 -8.50 -6.04 -19.31
CA PHE A 35 -7.84 -7.27 -19.75
C PHE A 35 -8.80 -8.21 -20.49
N LEU A 36 -9.98 -8.47 -19.93
CA LEU A 36 -10.98 -9.36 -20.54
C LEU A 36 -11.48 -8.80 -21.88
N LEU A 37 -11.76 -7.50 -21.94
CA LEU A 37 -12.24 -6.84 -23.15
C LEU A 37 -11.17 -6.82 -24.26
N ARG A 38 -9.92 -6.50 -23.93
CA ARG A 38 -8.82 -6.44 -24.92
C ARG A 38 -8.33 -7.82 -25.36
N GLY A 39 -8.22 -8.76 -24.43
CA GLY A 39 -7.82 -10.14 -24.74
C GLY A 39 -8.82 -10.83 -25.67
N GLY A 40 -10.13 -10.59 -25.46
CA GLY A 40 -11.18 -11.11 -26.34
C GLY A 40 -11.25 -10.45 -27.72
N ARG A 41 -10.96 -9.15 -27.82
CA ARG A 41 -11.09 -8.38 -29.07
C ARG A 41 -9.88 -8.50 -30.00
N ASP A 42 -8.67 -8.39 -29.46
CA ASP A 42 -7.45 -8.32 -30.29
C ASP A 42 -6.66 -9.65 -30.33
N ARG A 43 -7.10 -10.68 -29.57
CA ARG A 43 -6.37 -11.95 -29.33
C ARG A 43 -4.91 -11.78 -28.86
N ALA A 44 -4.51 -10.56 -28.53
CA ALA A 44 -3.16 -10.17 -28.10
C ALA A 44 -3.02 -10.34 -26.58
N TRP A 45 -3.20 -11.57 -26.09
CA TRP A 45 -3.19 -11.89 -24.65
C TRP A 45 -1.90 -11.50 -23.94
N ARG A 46 -0.75 -11.57 -24.64
CA ARG A 46 0.57 -11.18 -24.10
C ARG A 46 0.65 -9.70 -23.74
N GLU A 47 0.22 -8.82 -24.65
CA GLU A 47 0.24 -7.37 -24.44
C GLU A 47 -0.84 -6.92 -23.44
N ALA A 48 -2.01 -7.56 -23.50
CA ALA A 48 -3.08 -7.33 -22.53
C ALA A 48 -2.62 -7.67 -21.10
N TYR A 49 -1.88 -8.78 -20.92
CA TYR A 49 -1.36 -9.18 -19.62
C TYR A 49 -0.29 -8.24 -19.07
N ALA A 50 0.64 -7.78 -19.92
CA ALA A 50 1.67 -6.81 -19.50
C ALA A 50 1.02 -5.49 -19.02
N ASN A 51 0.03 -4.99 -19.76
CA ASN A 51 -0.71 -3.79 -19.39
C ASN A 51 -1.57 -4.00 -18.14
N TYR A 52 -2.17 -5.18 -17.97
CA TYR A 52 -2.93 -5.55 -16.78
C TYR A 52 -2.08 -5.47 -15.52
N ARG A 53 -0.91 -6.14 -15.52
CA ARG A 53 0.04 -6.10 -14.39
C ARG A 53 0.50 -4.68 -14.08
N ALA A 54 0.82 -3.89 -15.10
CA ALA A 54 1.29 -2.52 -14.91
C ALA A 54 0.21 -1.62 -14.31
N ASN A 55 -1.05 -1.73 -14.75
CA ASN A 55 -2.15 -0.93 -14.23
C ASN A 55 -2.58 -1.35 -12.82
N LEU A 56 -2.60 -2.67 -12.55
CA LEU A 56 -2.79 -3.20 -11.21
C LEU A 56 -1.73 -2.68 -10.25
N GLY A 57 -0.45 -2.80 -10.60
CA GLY A 57 0.66 -2.40 -9.74
C GLY A 57 0.59 -0.92 -9.38
N ARG A 58 0.32 -0.04 -10.37
CA ARG A 58 0.18 1.40 -10.14
C ARG A 58 -1.00 1.73 -9.22
N GLY A 59 -2.14 1.08 -9.41
CA GLY A 59 -3.32 1.29 -8.58
C GLY A 59 -3.15 0.81 -7.15
N ILE A 60 -2.53 -0.36 -6.96
CA ILE A 60 -2.20 -0.88 -5.62
C ILE A 60 -1.22 0.05 -4.91
N LEU A 61 -0.15 0.50 -5.60
CA LEU A 61 0.86 1.38 -5.00
C LEU A 61 0.25 2.72 -4.57
N LEU A 62 -0.58 3.33 -5.41
CA LEU A 62 -1.31 4.57 -5.07
C LEU A 62 -2.25 4.37 -3.87
N GLY A 63 -2.97 3.25 -3.83
CA GLY A 63 -3.85 2.91 -2.72
C GLY A 63 -3.08 2.73 -1.41
N LEU A 64 -1.91 2.09 -1.47
CA LEU A 64 -1.02 1.90 -0.32
C LEU A 64 -0.47 3.22 0.22
N GLU A 65 -0.09 4.17 -0.64
CA GLU A 65 0.33 5.51 -0.20
C GLU A 65 -0.75 6.21 0.64
N LEU A 66 -2.02 6.11 0.22
CA LEU A 66 -3.17 6.67 0.94
C LEU A 66 -3.45 5.92 2.26
N LEU A 67 -3.40 4.59 2.24
CA LEU A 67 -3.60 3.74 3.41
C LEU A 67 -2.53 3.99 4.48
N VAL A 68 -1.26 4.16 4.09
CA VAL A 68 -0.17 4.52 5.01
C VAL A 68 -0.46 5.87 5.69
N GLY A 69 -0.93 6.87 4.93
CA GLY A 69 -1.35 8.15 5.48
C GLY A 69 -2.50 8.02 6.50
N ALA A 70 -3.51 7.21 6.18
CA ALA A 70 -4.65 6.95 7.07
C ALA A 70 -4.21 6.37 8.43
N ASP A 71 -3.24 5.45 8.43
CA ASP A 71 -2.75 4.85 9.68
C ASP A 71 -1.93 5.80 10.54
N ILE A 72 -1.13 6.66 9.93
CA ILE A 72 -0.40 7.69 10.68
C ILE A 72 -1.41 8.60 11.42
N ILE A 73 -2.50 8.98 10.76
CA ILE A 73 -3.54 9.82 11.39
C ILE A 73 -4.28 9.06 12.50
N SER A 74 -4.62 7.79 12.26
CA SER A 74 -5.29 6.93 13.24
C SER A 74 -4.46 6.74 14.51
N THR A 75 -3.14 6.55 14.36
CA THR A 75 -2.23 6.38 15.51
C THR A 75 -2.07 7.66 16.34
N ILE A 76 -2.03 8.83 15.71
CA ILE A 76 -1.88 10.12 16.41
C ILE A 76 -3.15 10.50 17.19
N THR A 77 -4.32 10.08 16.73
CA THR A 77 -5.61 10.47 17.35
C THR A 77 -6.15 9.47 18.36
N ALA A 78 -5.53 8.29 18.49
CA ALA A 78 -5.94 7.27 19.42
C ALA A 78 -5.58 7.61 20.88
N PRO A 79 -6.50 7.39 21.85
CA PRO A 79 -6.19 7.58 23.26
C PRO A 79 -5.22 6.49 23.75
N LEU A 80 -4.05 6.89 24.25
CA LEU A 80 -3.00 5.97 24.70
C LEU A 80 -3.29 5.32 26.07
N THR A 81 -4.33 4.49 26.18
CA THR A 81 -4.51 3.61 27.35
C THR A 81 -3.78 2.27 27.13
N VAL A 82 -3.32 1.61 28.18
CA VAL A 82 -2.57 0.33 28.07
C VAL A 82 -3.33 -0.76 27.30
N GLU A 83 -4.66 -0.80 27.39
CA GLU A 83 -5.50 -1.77 26.69
C GLU A 83 -5.68 -1.40 25.20
N THR A 84 -6.00 -0.13 24.92
CA THR A 84 -6.20 0.34 23.54
C THR A 84 -4.90 0.38 22.75
N VAL A 85 -3.77 0.70 23.40
CA VAL A 85 -2.42 0.66 22.81
C VAL A 85 -2.04 -0.77 22.43
N GLY A 86 -2.45 -1.78 23.21
CA GLY A 86 -2.20 -3.18 22.88
C GLY A 86 -2.88 -3.61 21.57
N LEU A 87 -4.17 -3.30 21.42
CA LEU A 87 -4.91 -3.57 20.18
C LEU A 87 -4.36 -2.78 18.99
N LEU A 88 -4.10 -1.49 19.17
CA LEU A 88 -3.54 -0.63 18.12
C LEU A 88 -2.15 -1.12 17.69
N GLY A 89 -1.29 -1.47 18.65
CA GLY A 89 0.04 -2.02 18.40
C GLY A 89 -0.02 -3.35 17.63
N LEU A 90 -0.98 -4.22 17.98
CA LEU A 90 -1.20 -5.48 17.25
C LEU A 90 -1.62 -5.24 15.79
N VAL A 91 -2.54 -4.29 15.54
CA VAL A 91 -2.99 -3.97 14.18
C VAL A 91 -1.83 -3.37 13.35
N ILE A 92 -1.04 -2.46 13.92
CA ILE A 92 0.15 -1.89 13.26
C ILE A 92 1.18 -2.99 12.97
N LEU A 93 1.40 -3.93 13.90
CA LEU A 93 2.31 -5.06 13.72
C LEU A 93 1.87 -5.93 12.53
N ILE A 94 0.58 -6.29 12.48
CA ILE A 94 0.00 -7.04 11.36
C ILE A 94 0.19 -6.29 10.05
N ARG A 95 -0.11 -4.98 10.01
CA ARG A 95 0.09 -4.17 8.80
C ARG A 95 1.55 -4.16 8.37
N THR A 96 2.46 -3.91 9.30
CA THR A 96 3.90 -3.84 8.99
C THR A 96 4.37 -5.17 8.44
N PHE A 97 3.97 -6.28 9.07
CA PHE A 97 4.30 -7.63 8.62
C PHE A 97 3.73 -7.95 7.24
N LEU A 98 2.45 -7.64 6.98
CA LEU A 98 1.80 -7.90 5.69
C LEU A 98 2.38 -7.04 4.57
N SER A 99 2.53 -5.73 4.78
CA SER A 99 3.17 -4.84 3.82
C SER A 99 4.59 -5.30 3.50
N PHE A 100 5.34 -5.69 4.53
CA PHE A 100 6.69 -6.21 4.39
C PHE A 100 6.75 -7.54 3.62
N SER A 101 5.82 -8.46 3.90
CA SER A 101 5.75 -9.77 3.24
C SER A 101 5.43 -9.62 1.75
N LEU A 102 4.48 -8.74 1.40
CA LEU A 102 4.11 -8.44 0.02
C LEU A 102 5.24 -7.78 -0.77
N GLU A 103 5.96 -6.83 -0.16
CA GLU A 103 7.11 -6.19 -0.81
C GLU A 103 8.23 -7.22 -1.09
N THR A 104 8.46 -8.13 -0.14
CA THR A 104 9.45 -9.21 -0.28
C THR A 104 9.06 -10.21 -1.38
N GLU A 105 7.77 -10.55 -1.51
CA GLU A 105 7.27 -11.44 -2.58
C GLU A 105 7.41 -10.80 -3.97
N ILE A 106 7.11 -9.50 -4.08
CA ILE A 106 7.16 -8.79 -5.36
C ILE A 106 8.60 -8.56 -5.83
N GLU A 107 9.54 -8.28 -4.91
CA GLU A 107 10.93 -7.96 -5.25
C GLU A 107 11.88 -9.16 -5.21
N GLY A 108 11.48 -10.28 -4.58
CA GLY A 108 12.28 -11.49 -4.48
C GLY A 108 13.59 -11.35 -3.69
N CYS A 109 13.85 -10.17 -3.11
CA CYS A 109 15.01 -9.87 -2.29
C CYS A 109 14.58 -9.11 -1.04
N TRP A 110 15.20 -9.43 0.09
CA TRP A 110 14.92 -8.75 1.34
C TRP A 110 15.36 -7.28 1.25
N PRO A 111 14.60 -6.31 1.80
CA PRO A 111 14.89 -4.88 1.66
C PRO A 111 16.27 -4.48 2.20
N TRP A 112 16.80 -5.17 3.22
CA TRP A 112 18.16 -4.96 3.71
C TRP A 112 19.25 -5.45 2.74
N ARG A 113 18.96 -6.46 1.90
CA ARG A 113 19.89 -6.92 0.84
C ARG A 113 20.02 -5.92 -0.30
N ARG A 114 19.01 -5.09 -0.55
CA ARG A 114 19.11 -3.96 -1.51
C ARG A 114 20.13 -2.91 -1.06
N ALA A 115 20.21 -2.64 0.25
CA ALA A 115 21.16 -1.68 0.78
C ALA A 115 22.61 -2.16 0.61
N GLU A 116 22.88 -3.45 0.81
CA GLU A 116 24.21 -4.05 0.61
C GLU A 116 24.68 -3.97 -0.86
N LEU A 117 23.79 -4.24 -1.82
CA LEU A 117 24.13 -4.18 -3.26
C LEU A 117 24.43 -2.76 -3.76
N LEU A 118 23.94 -1.72 -3.08
CA LEU A 118 24.24 -0.32 -3.40
C LEU A 118 25.54 0.16 -2.74
N ASP A 119 25.99 -0.49 -1.66
CA ASP A 119 27.22 -0.17 -0.94
C ASP A 119 28.45 -0.80 -1.62
N ASP A 120 28.35 -2.04 -2.08
CA ASP A 120 29.43 -2.73 -2.82
C ASP A 120 29.85 -1.97 -4.09
N ARG A 121 28.89 -1.32 -4.78
CA ARG A 121 29.16 -0.56 -6.01
C ARG A 121 29.96 0.73 -5.76
N LYS A 122 29.99 1.26 -4.53
CA LYS A 122 30.81 2.42 -4.18
C LYS A 122 32.27 2.04 -3.87
N THR A 123 32.50 0.83 -3.42
CA THR A 123 33.84 0.36 -3.02
C THR A 123 34.68 -0.05 -4.23
N ASP A 124 34.05 -0.52 -5.31
CA ASP A 124 34.71 -0.90 -6.58
C ASP A 124 35.05 0.30 -7.49
N GLN A 125 34.58 1.51 -7.15
CA GLN A 125 34.90 2.76 -7.88
C GLN A 125 36.05 3.57 -7.27
N ARG A 126 36.82 3.00 -6.33
CA ARG A 126 37.89 3.71 -5.60
C ARG A 126 39.29 3.17 -5.87
#